data_AF-A0A947X7C4-F1
#
_entry.id   AF-A0A947X7C4-F1
#
_cell.length_a   1.000
_cell.length_b   1.000
_cell.length_c   1.000
_cell.angle_alpha   90.00
_cell.angle_beta   90.00
_cell.angle_gamma   90.00
#
_symmetry.space_group_name_H-M   'P 1'
#
loop_
_entity.id
_entity.type
_entity.pdbx_description
1 polymer ?
#
loop_
_entity_poly.entity_id
_entity_poly.type
_entity_poly.pdbx_seq_one_letter_code
_entity_poly.pdbx_strand_id
1 'polypeptide(L)'
;MLTAAPALAQSRDDFGFEARQPGHSGELAPYLQCVPYAREVSGIRIFGDAHTWWEQAEGRYATGHAPRVGAVMAFRPHRSMQLGHVAAVSRVVDSRSVLLDHANWSPIDGRRGQIERDVLAVDVSPGNDWSAVRVWYDPLGALGTTEWPVEGFIYSDRARGAPMRIAQAPSQGPTRLKSSRRFLSAFNEFSN
;
A
#
# COMPACT_ATOMS: atom_id res chain seq x y z
N MET A 1 34.71 -47.51 59.29
CA MET A 1 33.54 -48.30 58.83
C MET A 1 32.64 -47.36 58.04
N LEU A 2 32.41 -47.67 56.76
CA LEU A 2 31.43 -47.02 55.90
C LEU A 2 30.02 -47.24 56.47
N THR A 3 29.15 -46.23 56.39
CA THR A 3 27.76 -46.41 55.94
C THR A 3 27.31 -45.12 55.27
N ALA A 4 26.79 -45.28 54.06
CA ALA A 4 26.23 -44.26 53.20
C ALA A 4 24.72 -44.44 53.11
N ALA A 5 24.06 -43.37 52.64
CA ALA A 5 22.73 -43.26 52.02
C ALA A 5 21.54 -42.93 52.94
N PRO A 6 20.44 -42.35 52.39
CA PRO A 6 20.21 -41.86 51.02
C PRO A 6 19.77 -40.38 50.93
N ALA A 7 19.95 -39.83 49.72
CA ALA A 7 19.27 -38.64 49.25
C ALA A 7 17.77 -38.93 49.05
N LEU A 8 16.90 -38.05 49.55
CA LEU A 8 15.50 -38.04 49.16
C LEU A 8 15.26 -36.89 48.17
N ALA A 9 14.69 -37.31 47.04
CA ALA A 9 14.42 -36.53 45.85
C ALA A 9 13.47 -35.36 46.13
N GLN A 10 13.76 -34.21 45.51
CA GLN A 10 12.82 -33.10 45.39
C GLN A 10 11.74 -33.50 44.39
N SER A 11 10.50 -33.66 44.83
CA SER A 11 9.35 -33.79 43.94
C SER A 11 9.11 -32.46 43.24
N ARG A 12 9.41 -32.44 41.94
CA ARG A 12 8.96 -31.41 41.00
C ARG A 12 7.54 -31.75 40.60
N ASP A 13 6.58 -30.95 41.06
CA ASP A 13 5.24 -30.90 40.48
C ASP A 13 4.80 -29.43 40.42
N ASP A 14 5.54 -28.63 39.64
CA ASP A 14 5.06 -27.31 39.18
C ASP A 14 4.26 -27.54 37.89
N PHE A 15 3.00 -27.97 38.02
CA PHE A 15 2.03 -27.88 36.93
C PHE A 15 1.46 -26.46 36.89
N GLY A 16 2.34 -25.49 36.59
CA GLY A 16 1.92 -24.16 36.19
C GLY A 16 1.29 -24.25 34.81
N PHE A 17 -0.04 -24.18 34.73
CA PHE A 17 -0.73 -23.83 33.49
C PHE A 17 -0.47 -22.34 33.25
N GLU A 18 0.74 -22.03 32.77
CA GLU A 18 1.06 -20.72 32.23
C GLU A 18 0.16 -20.55 31.01
N ALA A 19 -0.91 -19.78 31.18
CA ALA A 19 -1.84 -19.45 30.12
C ALA A 19 -0.99 -18.86 28.98
N ARG A 20 -0.76 -19.69 27.95
CA ARG A 20 -0.10 -19.29 26.72
C ARG A 20 -0.88 -18.10 26.21
N GLN A 21 -0.33 -16.91 26.41
CA GLN A 21 -0.78 -15.69 25.76
C GLN A 21 -0.97 -16.07 24.28
N PRO A 22 -2.18 -15.99 23.72
CA PRO A 22 -2.37 -16.24 22.31
C PRO A 22 -1.47 -15.22 21.61
N GLY A 23 -0.33 -15.70 21.09
CA GLY A 23 0.53 -14.89 20.25
C GLY A 23 -0.37 -14.30 19.19
N HIS A 24 -0.28 -12.98 18.99
CA HIS A 24 -0.94 -12.30 17.88
C HIS A 24 -0.71 -13.16 16.64
N SER A 25 -1.72 -13.91 16.24
CA SER A 25 -1.74 -14.57 14.95
C SER A 25 -1.92 -13.39 14.01
N GLY A 26 -0.79 -12.81 13.60
CA GLY A 26 -0.76 -11.54 12.90
C GLY A 26 -1.66 -11.65 11.69
N GLU A 27 -2.82 -11.00 11.76
CA GLU A 27 -3.74 -10.96 10.63
C GLU A 27 -3.00 -10.29 9.48
N LEU A 28 -2.92 -10.97 8.33
CA LEU A 28 -2.23 -10.43 7.17
C LEU A 28 -2.90 -9.11 6.75
N ALA A 29 -2.10 -8.12 6.40
CA ALA A 29 -2.62 -6.85 5.90
C ALA A 29 -3.61 -7.07 4.73
N PRO A 30 -4.67 -6.26 4.60
CA PRO A 30 -5.65 -6.38 3.53
C PRO A 30 -4.99 -6.48 2.14
N TYR A 31 -5.54 -7.32 1.26
CA TYR A 31 -5.06 -7.41 -0.11
C TYR A 31 -5.72 -6.32 -0.96
N LEU A 32 -4.95 -5.30 -1.34
CA LEU A 32 -5.41 -4.15 -2.09
C LEU A 32 -5.25 -4.38 -3.60
N GLN A 33 -6.11 -3.74 -4.39
CA GLN A 33 -6.13 -3.86 -5.85
C GLN A 33 -5.96 -2.49 -6.49
N CYS A 34 -5.35 -2.44 -7.67
CA CYS A 34 -5.06 -1.19 -8.38
C CYS A 34 -6.33 -0.39 -8.71
N VAL A 35 -7.37 -1.06 -9.23
CA VAL A 35 -8.63 -0.43 -9.68
C VAL A 35 -9.36 0.29 -8.53
N PRO A 36 -9.74 -0.37 -7.41
CA PRO A 36 -10.37 0.33 -6.29
C PRO A 36 -9.54 1.50 -5.75
N TYR A 37 -8.23 1.31 -5.61
CA TYR A 37 -7.33 2.35 -5.11
C TYR A 37 -7.24 3.54 -6.06
N ALA A 38 -7.03 3.30 -7.36
CA ALA A 38 -6.97 4.35 -8.38
C ALA A 38 -8.25 5.19 -8.41
N ARG A 39 -9.42 4.56 -8.25
CA ARG A 39 -10.71 5.29 -8.16
C ARG A 39 -10.78 6.18 -6.94
N GLU A 40 -10.33 5.68 -5.78
CA GLU A 40 -10.33 6.43 -4.52
C GLU A 40 -9.50 7.71 -4.65
N VAL A 41 -8.26 7.58 -5.15
CA VAL A 41 -7.32 8.70 -5.21
C VAL A 41 -7.60 9.67 -6.37
N SER A 42 -8.03 9.17 -7.54
CA SER A 42 -8.30 10.02 -8.72
C SER A 42 -9.71 10.59 -8.74
N GLY A 43 -10.68 9.94 -8.08
CA GLY A 43 -12.11 10.26 -8.20
C GLY A 43 -12.78 9.71 -9.46
N ILE A 44 -12.05 9.01 -10.35
CA ILE A 44 -12.63 8.37 -11.54
C ILE A 44 -13.59 7.25 -11.12
N ARG A 45 -14.79 7.24 -11.71
CA ARG A 45 -15.87 6.28 -11.43
C ARG A 45 -16.01 5.23 -12.55
N ILE A 46 -14.89 4.58 -12.88
CA ILE A 46 -14.82 3.44 -13.80
C ILE A 46 -14.63 2.17 -12.96
N PHE A 47 -15.20 1.05 -13.39
CA PHE A 47 -15.22 -0.21 -12.63
C PHE A 47 -14.88 -1.39 -13.55
N GLY A 48 -14.58 -2.54 -12.96
CA GLY A 48 -14.13 -3.73 -13.70
C GLY A 48 -12.61 -3.78 -13.85
N ASP A 49 -12.15 -4.64 -14.75
CA ASP A 49 -10.73 -4.92 -14.95
C ASP A 49 -9.98 -3.71 -15.51
N ALA A 50 -8.71 -3.56 -15.12
CA ALA A 50 -7.90 -2.39 -15.45
C ALA A 50 -7.77 -2.16 -16.96
N HIS A 51 -7.61 -3.21 -17.76
CA HIS A 51 -7.48 -3.09 -19.23
C HIS A 51 -8.73 -2.49 -19.90
N THR A 52 -9.92 -2.65 -19.30
CA THR A 52 -11.16 -2.09 -19.86
C THR A 52 -11.32 -0.59 -19.58
N TRP A 53 -10.49 -0.02 -18.70
CA TRP A 53 -10.68 1.36 -18.26
C TRP A 53 -10.48 2.39 -19.36
N TRP A 54 -9.58 2.12 -20.31
CA TRP A 54 -9.33 3.03 -21.41
C TRP A 54 -10.56 3.20 -22.29
N GLU A 55 -11.10 2.08 -22.79
CA GLU A 55 -12.34 2.07 -23.60
C GLU A 55 -13.53 2.64 -22.80
N GLN A 56 -13.67 2.27 -21.53
CA GLN A 56 -14.75 2.80 -20.68
C GLN A 56 -14.61 4.30 -20.41
N ALA A 57 -13.42 4.88 -20.52
CA ALA A 57 -13.21 6.31 -20.35
C ALA A 57 -13.66 7.11 -21.57
N GLU A 58 -13.65 6.49 -22.76
CA GLU A 58 -14.08 7.15 -23.99
C GLU A 58 -15.52 7.65 -23.87
N GLY A 59 -15.72 8.93 -24.20
CA GLY A 59 -17.02 9.61 -24.07
C GLY A 59 -17.46 9.94 -22.64
N ARG A 60 -16.72 9.52 -21.60
CA ARG A 60 -17.04 9.78 -20.18
C ARG A 60 -16.02 10.65 -19.46
N TYR A 61 -14.75 10.54 -19.85
CA TYR A 61 -13.64 11.33 -19.35
C TYR A 61 -12.80 11.80 -20.53
N ALA A 62 -12.07 12.91 -20.35
CA ALA A 62 -11.04 13.27 -21.32
C ALA A 62 -9.87 12.29 -21.21
N THR A 63 -9.31 11.88 -22.34
CA THR A 63 -8.13 11.00 -22.43
C THR A 63 -7.03 11.67 -23.25
N GLY A 64 -5.78 11.21 -23.09
CA GLY A 64 -4.66 11.65 -23.93
C GLY A 64 -3.31 11.11 -23.45
N HIS A 65 -2.22 11.65 -23.98
CA HIS A 65 -0.86 11.12 -23.76
C HIS A 65 0.03 11.99 -22.87
N ALA A 66 -0.48 13.13 -22.40
CA ALA A 66 0.30 14.04 -21.55
C ALA A 66 0.03 13.74 -20.07
N PRO A 67 1.04 13.45 -19.23
CA PRO A 67 0.82 13.22 -17.82
C PRO A 67 0.30 14.48 -17.13
N ARG A 68 -0.64 14.30 -16.20
CA ARG A 68 -1.17 15.37 -15.34
C ARG A 68 -1.36 14.83 -13.94
N VAL A 69 -1.09 15.65 -12.93
CA VAL A 69 -1.38 15.29 -11.53
C VAL A 69 -2.87 14.93 -11.38
N GLY A 70 -3.14 13.78 -10.76
CA GLY A 70 -4.48 13.24 -10.57
C GLY A 70 -5.08 12.53 -11.79
N ALA A 71 -4.36 12.46 -12.93
CA ALA A 71 -4.72 11.58 -14.03
C ALA A 71 -4.39 10.13 -13.71
N VAL A 72 -5.08 9.18 -14.34
CA VAL A 72 -4.79 7.75 -14.21
C VAL A 72 -4.11 7.25 -15.47
N MET A 73 -2.87 6.79 -15.33
CA MET A 73 -2.15 6.03 -16.36
C MET A 73 -2.79 4.66 -16.51
N ALA A 74 -3.18 4.29 -17.74
CA ALA A 74 -3.79 3.01 -18.07
C ALA A 74 -2.81 2.11 -18.83
N PHE A 75 -2.46 0.98 -18.25
CA PHE A 75 -1.53 0.01 -18.82
C PHE A 75 -2.27 -1.06 -19.62
N ARG A 76 -1.72 -1.43 -20.78
CA ARG A 76 -2.24 -2.55 -21.57
C ARG A 76 -1.90 -3.89 -20.92
N PRO A 77 -2.70 -4.94 -21.15
CA PRO A 77 -2.29 -6.30 -20.87
C PRO A 77 -0.93 -6.63 -21.48
N HIS A 78 0.01 -7.10 -20.66
CA HIS A 78 1.35 -7.46 -21.14
C HIS A 78 2.00 -8.52 -20.26
N ARG A 79 2.50 -9.60 -20.88
CA ARG A 79 3.16 -10.72 -20.19
C ARG A 79 2.28 -11.28 -19.06
N SER A 80 2.78 -11.29 -17.83
CA SER A 80 2.07 -11.77 -16.65
C SER A 80 0.97 -10.81 -16.16
N MET A 81 0.94 -9.56 -16.62
CA MET A 81 -0.06 -8.55 -16.26
C MET A 81 -1.26 -8.59 -17.21
N GLN A 82 -1.98 -9.73 -17.23
CA GLN A 82 -3.06 -9.98 -18.21
C GLN A 82 -4.31 -9.12 -17.99
N LEU A 83 -4.57 -8.67 -16.76
CA LEU A 83 -5.73 -7.82 -16.46
C LEU A 83 -5.49 -6.34 -16.75
N GLY A 84 -4.30 -5.97 -17.25
CA GLY A 84 -3.82 -4.60 -17.31
C GLY A 84 -3.47 -4.06 -15.92
N HIS A 85 -3.22 -2.75 -15.85
CA HIS A 85 -3.00 -2.04 -14.59
C HIS A 85 -3.42 -0.59 -14.71
N VAL A 86 -3.70 0.04 -13.57
CA VAL A 86 -3.98 1.47 -13.50
C VAL A 86 -3.21 2.10 -12.35
N ALA A 87 -2.67 3.30 -12.58
CA ALA A 87 -1.91 4.03 -11.58
C ALA A 87 -2.22 5.53 -11.66
N ALA A 88 -2.45 6.17 -10.52
CA ALA A 88 -2.71 7.60 -10.48
C ALA A 88 -1.40 8.39 -10.44
N VAL A 89 -1.29 9.46 -11.21
CA VAL A 89 -0.12 10.33 -11.22
C VAL A 89 -0.16 11.22 -9.98
N SER A 90 0.75 11.02 -9.03
CA SER A 90 0.90 11.87 -7.85
C SER A 90 1.65 13.16 -8.18
N ARG A 91 2.65 13.08 -9.06
CA ARG A 91 3.49 14.21 -9.47
C ARG A 91 4.05 14.03 -10.87
N VAL A 92 4.13 15.13 -11.63
CA VAL A 92 4.94 15.19 -12.87
C VAL A 92 6.30 15.78 -12.50
N VAL A 93 7.38 15.03 -12.74
CA VAL A 93 8.73 15.44 -12.35
C VAL A 93 9.39 16.22 -13.49
N ASP A 94 9.34 15.65 -14.70
CA ASP A 94 9.88 16.25 -15.92
C ASP A 94 9.13 15.71 -17.15
N SER A 95 9.67 15.91 -18.35
CA SER A 95 9.05 15.49 -19.61
C SER A 95 8.94 13.97 -19.78
N ARG A 96 9.75 13.19 -19.05
CA ARG A 96 9.85 11.73 -19.13
C ARG A 96 9.64 11.02 -17.81
N SER A 97 9.47 11.73 -16.70
CA SER A 97 9.39 11.12 -15.38
C SER A 97 8.15 11.59 -14.62
N VAL A 98 7.41 10.64 -14.06
CA VAL A 98 6.27 10.88 -13.17
C VAL A 98 6.42 10.04 -11.91
N LEU A 99 5.74 10.47 -10.85
CA LEU A 99 5.51 9.65 -9.67
C LEU A 99 4.07 9.14 -9.68
N LEU A 100 3.92 7.88 -9.29
CA LEU A 100 2.66 7.15 -9.33
C LEU A 100 2.24 6.69 -7.93
N ASP A 101 0.95 6.81 -7.66
CA ASP A 101 0.25 6.16 -6.58
C ASP A 101 -0.56 5.00 -7.16
N HIS A 102 -0.25 3.77 -6.75
CA HIS A 102 -0.97 2.57 -7.17
C HIS A 102 -0.94 1.48 -6.10
N ALA A 103 -1.65 0.38 -6.34
CA ALA A 103 -1.64 -0.77 -5.46
C ALA A 103 -1.44 -2.05 -6.27
N ASN A 104 -0.88 -3.09 -5.64
CA ASN A 104 -0.66 -4.40 -6.23
C ASN A 104 0.33 -4.42 -7.42
N TRP A 105 1.32 -3.52 -7.46
CA TRP A 105 2.27 -3.47 -8.57
C TRP A 105 3.47 -4.38 -8.38
N SER A 106 4.12 -4.33 -7.21
CA SER A 106 5.27 -5.17 -6.89
C SER A 106 5.04 -5.97 -5.60
N PRO A 107 5.73 -7.12 -5.43
CA PRO A 107 5.83 -7.75 -4.12
C PRO A 107 6.71 -6.88 -3.22
N ILE A 108 6.20 -6.49 -2.05
CA ILE A 108 6.96 -5.83 -0.99
C ILE A 108 7.02 -6.81 0.17
N ASP A 109 8.20 -7.06 0.72
CA ASP A 109 8.42 -8.09 1.76
C ASP A 109 7.84 -9.46 1.36
N GLY A 110 7.97 -9.82 0.09
CA GLY A 110 7.51 -11.09 -0.46
C GLY A 110 6.01 -11.18 -0.76
N ARG A 111 5.23 -10.10 -0.59
CA ARG A 111 3.78 -10.11 -0.81
C ARG A 111 3.27 -8.96 -1.68
N ARG A 112 2.37 -9.29 -2.60
CA ARG A 112 1.62 -8.35 -3.45
C ARG A 112 0.35 -7.81 -2.76
N GLY A 113 -0.32 -6.87 -3.40
CA GLY A 113 -1.57 -6.29 -2.89
C GLY A 113 -1.37 -5.21 -1.82
N GLN A 114 -0.29 -4.44 -1.92
CA GLN A 114 0.03 -3.32 -1.03
C GLN A 114 -0.07 -2.00 -1.80
N ILE A 115 -0.21 -0.88 -1.09
CA ILE A 115 -0.15 0.46 -1.69
C ILE A 115 1.31 0.87 -1.84
N GLU A 116 1.66 1.33 -3.02
CA GLU A 116 2.94 1.93 -3.33
C GLU A 116 2.67 3.40 -3.73
N ARG A 117 3.29 4.33 -3.00
CA ARG A 117 3.14 5.78 -3.22
C ARG A 117 4.40 6.36 -3.80
N ASP A 118 4.23 7.41 -4.61
CA ASP A 118 5.34 8.15 -5.20
C ASP A 118 6.34 7.26 -5.97
N VAL A 119 5.81 6.21 -6.61
CA VAL A 119 6.59 5.24 -7.38
C VAL A 119 7.05 5.86 -8.70
N LEU A 120 8.35 5.86 -8.94
CA LEU A 120 8.91 6.41 -10.17
C LEU A 120 8.47 5.59 -11.39
N ALA A 121 7.92 6.28 -12.39
CA ALA A 121 7.76 5.76 -13.73
C ALA A 121 8.45 6.69 -14.74
N VAL A 122 9.17 6.08 -15.68
CA VAL A 122 9.95 6.75 -16.70
C VAL A 122 9.44 6.35 -18.08
N ASP A 123 9.11 7.33 -18.91
CA ASP A 123 8.81 7.17 -20.32
C ASP A 123 10.06 6.73 -21.08
N VAL A 124 10.00 5.52 -21.62
CA VAL A 124 11.03 4.91 -22.45
C VAL A 124 10.60 4.80 -23.91
N SER A 125 9.44 5.38 -24.27
CA SER A 125 8.99 5.43 -25.65
C SER A 125 10.00 6.19 -26.53
N PRO A 126 10.24 5.72 -27.77
CA PRO A 126 11.07 6.44 -28.74
C PRO A 126 10.53 7.85 -29.03
N GLY A 127 9.21 8.02 -29.00
CA GLY A 127 8.51 9.26 -29.37
C GLY A 127 8.34 10.30 -28.26
N ASN A 128 8.69 9.98 -27.00
CA ASN A 128 8.33 10.80 -25.84
C ASN A 128 6.81 10.99 -25.71
N ASP A 129 6.05 9.95 -26.05
CA ASP A 129 4.60 9.95 -26.14
C ASP A 129 3.94 9.10 -25.05
N TRP A 130 4.72 8.66 -24.06
CA TRP A 130 4.27 7.82 -22.96
C TRP A 130 3.65 6.49 -23.38
N SER A 131 3.87 6.02 -24.62
CA SER A 131 3.37 4.72 -25.09
C SER A 131 4.04 3.51 -24.42
N ALA A 132 5.21 3.71 -23.80
CA ALA A 132 5.95 2.68 -23.09
C ALA A 132 6.67 3.28 -21.87
N VAL A 133 6.51 2.66 -20.70
CA VAL A 133 7.15 3.11 -19.46
C VAL A 133 7.91 1.98 -18.77
N ARG A 134 8.97 2.33 -18.05
CA ARG A 134 9.52 1.49 -17.00
C ARG A 134 9.09 2.05 -15.66
N VAL A 135 8.74 1.17 -14.73
CA VAL A 135 8.27 1.54 -13.39
C VAL A 135 9.23 0.95 -12.37
N TRP A 136 9.49 1.68 -11.30
CA TRP A 136 10.24 1.17 -10.16
C TRP A 136 9.65 -0.16 -9.68
N TYR A 137 10.52 -1.07 -9.26
CA TYR A 137 10.13 -2.40 -8.85
C TYR A 137 10.82 -2.74 -7.53
N ASP A 138 10.04 -2.86 -6.45
CA ASP A 138 10.54 -2.99 -5.08
C ASP A 138 11.55 -4.15 -4.92
N PRO A 139 11.31 -5.38 -5.43
CA PRO A 139 12.28 -6.45 -5.29
C PRO A 139 13.63 -6.20 -5.96
N LEU A 140 13.67 -5.31 -6.97
CA LEU A 140 14.91 -4.94 -7.64
C LEU A 140 15.60 -3.74 -6.95
N GLY A 141 14.86 -2.94 -6.17
CA GLY A 141 15.36 -1.70 -5.60
C GLY A 141 15.84 -0.70 -6.67
N ALA A 142 15.25 -0.78 -7.87
CA ALA A 142 15.61 0.06 -9.01
C ALA A 142 14.45 0.18 -9.99
N LEU A 143 14.66 0.97 -11.05
CA LEU A 143 13.77 1.01 -12.21
C LEU A 143 13.68 -0.40 -12.82
N GLY A 144 12.45 -0.90 -13.01
CA GLY A 144 12.22 -2.22 -13.61
C GLY A 144 12.76 -2.30 -15.04
N THR A 145 13.13 -3.51 -15.46
CA THR A 145 13.70 -3.75 -16.79
C THR A 145 12.65 -3.91 -17.89
N THR A 146 11.40 -4.18 -17.51
CA THR A 146 10.30 -4.40 -18.45
C THR A 146 9.74 -3.08 -18.94
N GLU A 147 9.63 -2.93 -20.25
CA GLU A 147 8.93 -1.82 -20.90
C GLU A 147 7.44 -2.17 -20.98
N TRP A 148 6.66 -1.45 -20.18
CA TRP A 148 5.23 -1.69 -20.05
C TRP A 148 4.46 -0.80 -21.03
N PRO A 149 3.64 -1.40 -21.92
CA PRO A 149 2.82 -0.64 -22.85
C PRO A 149 1.70 0.11 -22.11
N VAL A 150 1.49 1.36 -22.49
CA VAL A 150 0.50 2.27 -21.89
C VAL A 150 -0.42 2.78 -22.98
N GLU A 151 -1.72 2.82 -22.69
CA GLU A 151 -2.71 3.45 -23.60
C GLU A 151 -2.61 4.98 -23.53
N GLY A 152 -2.47 5.49 -22.32
CA GLY A 152 -2.34 6.91 -22.04
C GLY A 152 -2.81 7.25 -20.63
N PHE A 153 -3.36 8.45 -20.50
CA PHE A 153 -3.85 9.03 -19.27
C PHE A 153 -5.34 9.35 -19.37
N ILE A 154 -6.10 8.90 -18.38
CA ILE A 154 -7.50 9.26 -18.17
C ILE A 154 -7.52 10.44 -17.21
N TYR A 155 -8.06 11.57 -17.65
CA TYR A 155 -8.07 12.79 -16.86
C TYR A 155 -9.31 12.84 -15.96
N SER A 156 -9.09 13.05 -14.67
CA SER A 156 -10.16 13.27 -13.73
C SER A 156 -10.72 14.70 -13.85
N ASP A 157 -12.02 14.86 -13.66
CA ASP A 157 -12.66 16.19 -13.61
C ASP A 157 -12.16 17.05 -12.44
N ARG A 158 -11.55 16.41 -11.43
CA ARG A 158 -10.93 17.06 -10.28
C ARG A 158 -9.73 17.93 -10.64
N ALA A 159 -9.13 17.70 -11.81
CA ALA A 159 -8.06 18.54 -12.35
C ALA A 159 -8.52 19.98 -12.63
N ARG A 160 -9.83 20.27 -12.60
CA ARG A 160 -10.33 21.65 -12.41
C ARG A 160 -10.08 22.14 -10.97
N GLY A 161 -8.81 22.36 -10.63
CA GLY A 161 -8.41 23.31 -9.58
C GLY A 161 -8.51 22.88 -8.12
N ALA A 162 -8.65 21.60 -7.77
CA ALA A 162 -8.54 21.18 -6.38
C ALA A 162 -7.13 20.61 -6.11
N PRO A 163 -6.31 21.20 -5.22
CA PRO A 163 -5.11 20.53 -4.75
C PRO A 163 -5.53 19.21 -4.10
N MET A 164 -4.87 18.13 -4.51
CA MET A 164 -5.02 16.80 -3.91
C MET A 164 -4.55 16.89 -2.46
N ARG A 165 -5.45 17.27 -1.54
CA ARG A 165 -5.26 17.08 -0.10
C ARG A 165 -5.52 15.61 0.16
N ILE A 166 -4.47 14.81 0.04
CA ILE A 166 -4.42 13.54 0.77
C ILE A 166 -4.66 13.93 2.22
N ALA A 167 -5.72 13.39 2.82
CA ALA A 167 -5.92 13.51 4.25
C ALA A 167 -4.71 12.86 4.91
N GLN A 168 -3.72 13.68 5.27
CA GLN A 168 -2.68 13.29 6.19
C GLN A 168 -3.44 13.00 7.48
N ALA A 169 -3.53 11.71 7.86
CA ALA A 169 -3.96 11.36 9.19
C ALA A 169 -3.16 12.28 10.14
N PRO A 170 -3.82 13.02 11.06
CA PRO A 170 -3.06 13.84 11.98
C PRO A 170 -2.09 12.89 12.66
N SER A 171 -0.79 13.19 12.55
CA SER A 171 0.21 12.61 13.43
C SER A 171 -0.20 13.04 14.82
N GLN A 172 -0.97 12.18 15.47
CA GLN A 172 -1.21 12.25 16.90
C GLN A 172 0.17 12.01 17.51
N GLY A 173 0.93 13.09 17.72
CA GLY A 173 1.96 13.11 18.75
C GLY A 173 1.35 12.58 20.05
N PRO A 174 2.16 11.96 20.92
CA PRO A 174 1.67 11.06 21.97
C PRO A 174 0.50 11.72 22.70
N THR A 175 -0.69 11.15 22.52
CA THR A 175 -1.90 11.63 23.18
C THR A 175 -1.62 11.53 24.66
N ARG A 176 -1.31 12.67 25.29
CA ARG A 176 -1.17 12.80 26.73
C ARG A 176 -2.53 12.41 27.29
N LEU A 177 -2.66 11.15 27.71
CA LEU A 177 -3.84 10.62 28.37
C LEU A 177 -4.14 11.56 29.53
N LYS A 178 -5.13 12.43 29.34
CA LYS A 178 -5.78 13.14 30.44
C LYS A 178 -6.52 12.06 31.22
N SER A 179 -5.78 11.44 32.12
CA SER A 179 -6.25 10.60 33.21
C SER A 179 -7.52 11.22 33.77
N SER A 180 -8.65 10.56 33.54
CA SER A 180 -9.88 10.88 34.24
C SER A 180 -9.67 10.45 35.68
N ARG A 181 -9.94 11.36 36.62
CA ARG A 181 -9.78 11.18 38.08
C ARG A 181 -10.53 9.98 38.67
N ARG A 182 -11.19 9.15 37.86
CA ARG A 182 -11.80 7.88 38.25
C ARG A 182 -10.85 6.69 38.22
N PHE A 183 -9.70 6.78 37.54
CA PHE A 183 -8.70 5.68 37.51
C PHE A 183 -7.76 5.71 38.74
N LEU A 184 -7.50 6.88 39.32
CA LEU A 184 -6.61 7.04 40.49
C LEU A 184 -7.26 6.62 41.83
N SER A 185 -8.57 6.44 41.86
CA SER A 185 -9.30 6.06 43.09
C SER A 185 -9.33 4.54 43.32
N ALA A 186 -9.07 3.73 42.29
CA ALA A 186 -9.12 2.27 42.38
C ALA A 186 -7.79 1.62 42.79
N PHE A 187 -6.71 2.40 42.97
CA PHE A 187 -5.38 1.87 43.32
C PHE A 187 -4.93 2.20 44.75
N ASN A 188 -5.75 2.91 45.54
CA ASN A 188 -5.43 3.25 46.94
C ASN A 188 -6.08 2.30 47.97
N GLU A 189 -6.78 1.24 47.53
CA GLU A 189 -7.43 0.25 48.40
C GLU A 189 -6.64 -1.07 48.57
N PHE A 190 -5.40 -1.17 48.05
CA PHE A 190 -4.54 -2.35 48.25
C PHE A 190 -3.13 -1.97 48.72
N SER A 191 -3.05 -1.09 49.72
CA SER A 191 -1.82 -0.88 50.49
C SER A 191 -2.18 -0.61 51.95
N ASN A 192 -2.68 -1.66 52.60
CA ASN A 192 -2.53 -1.91 54.03
C ASN A 192 -2.56 -3.41 54.27
#